data_AF-A0A8I1RCD4-F1
#
_entry.id   AF-A0A8I1RCD4-F1
#
_cell.length_a   1.000
_cell.length_b   1.000
_cell.length_c   1.000
_cell.angle_alpha   90.00
_cell.angle_beta   90.00
_cell.angle_gamma   90.00
#
_symmetry.space_group_name_H-M   'P 1'
#
loop_
_entity.id
_entity.type
_entity.pdbx_description
1 polymer ?
#
loop_
_entity_poly.entity_id
_entity_poly.type
_entity_poly.pdbx_seq_one_letter_code
_entity_poly.pdbx_strand_id
1 'polypeptide(L)' 'MEDDLPRMRGDSASRLAGEPLDSYSQDELMERIALLEAEIARVRAHHARAASHKQAADALFKRREQG' A
#
# COMPACT_ATOMS: atom_id res chain seq x y z
N MET A 1 -1.96 -29.22 8.11
CA MET A 1 -1.19 -28.54 7.04
C MET A 1 -2.20 -27.79 6.19
N GLU A 2 -2.58 -26.58 6.59
CA GLU A 2 -3.56 -25.75 5.86
C GLU A 2 -3.25 -24.25 6.04
N ASP A 3 -1.95 -23.90 6.07
CA ASP A 3 -1.47 -22.54 6.36
C ASP A 3 -0.58 -22.05 5.21
N ASP A 4 -1.07 -22.07 3.96
CA ASP A 4 -0.39 -21.40 2.85
C ASP A 4 -1.32 -21.16 1.64
N LEU A 5 -2.53 -20.62 1.88
CA LEU A 5 -3.26 -19.96 0.80
C LEU A 5 -2.87 -18.48 0.81
N PRO A 6 -2.31 -17.92 -0.30
CA PRO A 6 -2.03 -16.51 -0.37
C PRO A 6 -3.34 -15.75 -0.23
N ARG A 7 -3.55 -15.12 0.94
CA ARG A 7 -4.68 -14.21 1.17
C ARG A 7 -4.68 -13.21 0.03
N MET A 8 -5.79 -13.11 -0.70
CA MET A 8 -5.95 -12.24 -1.85
C MET A 8 -5.70 -10.78 -1.43
N ARG A 9 -4.44 -10.32 -1.51
CA ARG A 9 -3.99 -9.01 -1.02
C ARG A 9 -4.52 -7.83 -1.86
N GLY A 10 -5.40 -8.07 -2.83
CA GLY A 10 -5.94 -7.07 -3.76
C GLY A 10 -7.42 -6.73 -3.56
N ASP A 11 -8.11 -7.38 -2.63
CA ASP A 11 -9.58 -7.36 -2.62
C ASP A 11 -10.17 -6.00 -2.16
N SER A 12 -9.54 -5.30 -1.22
CA SER A 12 -10.12 -4.09 -0.62
C SER A 12 -10.25 -2.91 -1.58
N ALA A 13 -9.25 -2.66 -2.44
CA ALA A 13 -9.30 -1.58 -3.42
C ALA A 13 -10.33 -1.88 -4.53
N SER A 14 -10.40 -3.14 -4.96
CA SER A 14 -11.39 -3.60 -5.95
C SER A 14 -12.82 -3.52 -5.39
N ARG A 15 -13.03 -3.87 -4.11
CA ARG A 15 -14.32 -3.69 -3.43
C ARG A 15 -14.74 -2.22 -3.39
N LEU A 16 -13.84 -1.34 -2.94
CA LEU A 16 -14.09 0.10 -2.85
C LEU A 16 -14.48 0.71 -4.22
N ALA A 17 -13.84 0.26 -5.30
CA ALA A 17 -14.14 0.72 -6.66
C ALA A 17 -15.52 0.26 -7.17
N GLY A 18 -16.08 -0.81 -6.59
CA GLY A 18 -17.41 -1.33 -6.93
C GLY A 18 -18.55 -0.75 -6.10
N GLU A 19 -18.27 0.09 -5.09
CA GLU A 19 -19.31 0.67 -4.25
C GLU A 19 -20.07 1.80 -5.00
N PRO A 20 -21.41 1.79 -4.97
CA PRO A 20 -22.22 2.86 -5.56
C PRO A 20 -22.00 4.16 -4.81
N LEU A 21 -21.76 5.25 -5.55
CA LEU A 21 -21.54 6.59 -4.99
C LEU A 21 -22.80 7.46 -5.02
N ASP A 22 -23.84 7.04 -5.75
CA ASP A 22 -25.11 7.75 -5.95
C ASP A 22 -25.91 7.99 -4.67
N SER A 23 -25.67 7.21 -3.61
CA SER A 23 -26.35 7.35 -2.32
C SER A 23 -25.66 8.32 -1.35
N TYR A 24 -24.47 8.83 -1.70
CA TYR A 24 -23.70 9.73 -0.84
C TYR A 24 -23.99 11.21 -1.15
N SER A 25 -24.01 12.03 -0.12
CA SER A 25 -23.99 13.49 -0.26
C SER A 25 -22.61 14.00 -0.70
N GLN A 26 -22.54 15.26 -1.14
CA GLN A 26 -21.27 15.88 -1.56
C GLN A 26 -20.25 15.92 -0.40
N ASP A 27 -20.69 16.26 0.80
CA ASP A 27 -19.82 16.30 1.98
C ASP A 27 -19.27 14.91 2.34
N GLU A 28 -20.09 13.86 2.27
CA GLU A 28 -19.65 12.49 2.52
C GLU A 28 -18.66 11.99 1.46
N LEU A 29 -18.84 12.39 0.19
CA LEU A 29 -17.87 12.09 -0.86
C LEU A 29 -16.53 12.79 -0.60
N MET A 30 -16.55 14.03 -0.14
CA MET A 30 -15.34 14.77 0.22
C MET A 30 -14.62 14.15 1.42
N GLU A 31 -15.36 13.75 2.46
CA GLU A 31 -14.79 13.03 3.60
C GLU A 31 -14.15 11.70 3.17
N ARG A 32 -14.84 10.94 2.32
CA ARG A 32 -14.32 9.70 1.75
C ARG A 32 -13.04 9.92 0.97
N ILE A 33 -12.97 10.96 0.13
CA ILE A 33 -11.75 11.32 -0.61
C ILE A 33 -10.59 11.62 0.35
N ALA A 34 -10.82 12.44 1.39
CA ALA A 34 -9.79 12.80 2.35
C ALA A 34 -9.18 11.57 3.05
N LEU A 35 -10.02 10.61 3.43
CA LEU A 35 -9.58 9.35 4.03
C LEU A 35 -8.73 8.51 3.07
N LEU A 36 -9.13 8.41 1.80
CA LEU A 36 -8.41 7.66 0.78
C LEU A 36 -7.05 8.29 0.46
N GLU A 37 -6.98 9.61 0.38
CA GLU A 37 -5.71 10.33 0.19
C GLU A 37 -4.73 10.12 1.35
N ALA A 38 -5.23 10.16 2.59
CA ALA A 38 -4.43 9.85 3.77
C ALA A 38 -3.88 8.42 3.74
N GLU A 39 -4.70 7.44 3.34
CA GLU A 39 -4.26 6.05 3.20
C GLU A 39 -3.24 5.89 2.06
N ILE A 40 -3.42 6.55 0.92
CA ILE A 40 -2.44 6.57 -0.17
C ILE A 40 -1.11 7.13 0.34
N ALA A 41 -1.12 8.23 1.10
CA ALA A 41 0.09 8.80 1.68
C ALA A 41 0.79 7.82 2.63
N ARG A 42 0.02 7.14 3.49
CA ARG A 42 0.53 6.10 4.40
C ARG A 42 1.17 4.93 3.65
N VAL A 43 0.52 4.41 2.61
CA VAL A 43 1.05 3.31 1.78
C VAL A 43 2.33 3.74 1.06
N ARG A 44 2.36 4.94 0.47
CA ARG A 44 3.56 5.50 -0.17
C ARG A 44 4.71 5.64 0.80
N ALA A 45 4.47 6.16 2.01
CA ALA A 45 5.50 6.30 3.03
C ALA A 45 6.07 4.93 3.46
N HIS A 46 5.22 3.92 3.61
CA HIS A 46 5.66 2.56 3.94
C HIS A 46 6.49 1.95 2.80
N HIS A 47 6.04 2.08 1.55
CA HIS A 47 6.79 1.61 0.38
C HIS A 47 8.17 2.28 0.28
N ALA A 48 8.24 3.60 0.46
CA ALA A 48 9.50 4.33 0.43
C ALA A 48 10.49 3.84 1.51
N ARG A 49 10.00 3.62 2.75
CA ARG A 49 10.83 3.06 3.84
C ARG A 49 11.36 1.67 3.47
N ALA A 50 10.50 0.78 2.98
CA ALA A 50 10.89 -0.56 2.56
C ALA A 50 11.93 -0.54 1.42
N ALA A 51 11.80 0.39 0.46
CA ALA A 51 12.77 0.57 -0.62
C ALA A 51 14.14 1.06 -0.11
N SER A 52 14.17 2.00 0.85
CA SER A 52 15.42 2.49 1.46
C SER A 52 16.18 1.39 2.22
N HIS A 53 15.47 0.46 2.87
CA HIS A 53 16.11 -0.71 3.49
C HIS A 53 16.77 -1.64 2.46
N LYS A 54 16.15 -1.82 1.29
CA LYS A 54 16.71 -2.65 0.22
C LYS A 54 17.99 -2.04 -0.37
N GLN A 55 17.99 -0.73 -0.64
CA GLN A 55 19.17 -0.02 -1.17
C GLN A 55 20.34 -0.01 -0.18
N ALA A 56 20.08 0.12 1.13
CA ALA A 56 21.12 0.02 2.16
C ALA A 56 21.72 -1.39 2.25
N ALA A 57 20.92 -2.44 2.05
CA ALA A 57 21.39 -3.82 2.02
C ALA A 57 22.25 -4.10 0.77
N ASP A 58 21.80 -3.70 -0.42
CA ASP A 58 22.55 -3.86 -1.68
C ASP A 58 23.94 -3.19 -1.63
N ALA A 59 24.05 -2.03 -0.98
CA ALA A 59 25.33 -1.33 -0.80
C ALA A 59 26.29 -2.06 0.16
N LEU A 60 25.77 -2.76 1.18
CA LEU A 60 26.56 -3.57 2.11
C LEU A 60 27.04 -4.88 1.48
N PHE A 61 26.23 -5.51 0.63
CA PHE A 61 26.62 -6.73 -0.09
C PHE A 61 27.68 -6.47 -1.18
N LYS A 62 27.53 -5.42 -1.99
CA LYS A 62 28.55 -5.06 -3.01
C LYS A 62 29.93 -4.76 -2.42
N ARG A 63 30.01 -4.26 -1.18
CA ARG A 63 31.30 -4.02 -0.50
C ARG A 63 31.99 -5.32 -0.05
N ARG A 64 31.24 -6.40 0.20
CA ARG A 64 31.80 -7.70 0.60
C ARG A 64 32.28 -8.57 -0.57
N GLU A 65 31.79 -8.32 -1.80
CA GLU A 65 32.23 -9.05 -3.00
C GLU A 65 33.44 -8.41 -3.71
N GLN A 66 33.92 -7.25 -3.25
CA GLN A 66 35.08 -6.54 -3.79
C GLN A 66 36.31 -6.56 -2.85
N GLY A 67 36.27 -7.35 -1.78
CA GLY A 67 37.41 -7.61 -0.90
C GLY A 67 37.78 -9.07 -0.92
#